data_AF-A0A3N7H5J2-F1
#
_entry.id   AF-A0A3N7H5J2-F1
#
_cell.length_a   1.000
_cell.length_b   1.000
_cell.length_c   1.000
_cell.angle_alpha   90.00
_cell.angle_beta   90.00
_cell.angle_gamma   90.00
#
_symmetry.space_group_name_H-M   'P 1'
#
loop_
_entity.id
_entity.type
_entity.pdbx_description
1 polymer ?
#
loop_
_entity_poly.entity_id
_entity_poly.type
_entity_poly.pdbx_seq_one_letter_code
_entity_poly.pdbx_strand_id
1 'polypeptide(L)'
;MLAQTLLSQLHPDSDELIIERYIAYSGLRDKWMDQPELLALDFRADPSTLAHQTLRIRDSIITAFATRINEKVLTVEKPDEKLSIIKVEVKSPDEVFAKGFNENLVRRVNEFYIQTKTKKLQENIAILEAKVDSVRKAMEGAIYSAARASDATPNLNPTRQVKRIGPTQEAQFSAEANKAILGQLLQNLEVTKMTLLQEQPLIQLVDQPVYPLQIDKIGKGKGIVIGGFFFGFLTVLFLIAMRWYHSVMATND
;
A
#
# COMPACT_ATOMS: atom_id res chain seq x y z
N MET A 1 4.16 2.55 -4.16
CA MET A 1 2.74 2.85 -3.91
C MET A 1 2.08 3.51 -5.11
N LEU A 2 2.42 4.75 -5.49
CA LEU A 2 1.78 5.43 -6.62
C LEU A 2 1.92 4.69 -7.97
N ALA A 3 3.10 4.17 -8.28
CA ALA A 3 3.29 3.35 -9.48
C ALA A 3 2.42 2.07 -9.46
N GLN A 4 2.29 1.44 -8.30
CA GLN A 4 1.50 0.21 -8.13
C GLN A 4 -0.01 0.48 -8.15
N THR A 5 -0.47 1.65 -7.68
CA THR A 5 -1.88 2.05 -7.78
C THR A 5 -2.24 2.36 -9.22
N LEU A 6 -1.35 2.99 -9.99
CA LEU A 6 -1.57 3.20 -11.44
C LEU A 6 -1.75 1.89 -12.20
N LEU A 7 -0.98 0.86 -11.86
CA LEU A 7 -1.09 -0.48 -12.45
C LEU A 7 -2.23 -1.33 -11.87
N SER A 8 -3.07 -0.77 -11.00
CA SER A 8 -4.21 -1.49 -10.44
C SER A 8 -5.47 -1.29 -11.26
N GLN A 9 -6.42 -2.22 -11.09
CA GLN A 9 -7.74 -2.13 -11.71
C GLN A 9 -8.53 -0.96 -11.10
N LEU A 10 -9.32 -0.30 -11.95
CA LEU A 10 -10.14 0.84 -11.58
C LEU A 10 -11.28 0.46 -10.64
N HIS A 11 -11.85 -0.74 -10.85
CA HIS A 11 -12.84 -1.37 -9.97
C HIS A 11 -12.57 -2.88 -9.91
N PRO A 12 -12.99 -3.58 -8.84
CA PRO A 12 -12.86 -5.03 -8.73
C PRO A 12 -13.50 -5.80 -9.91
N ASP A 13 -14.57 -5.24 -10.49
CA ASP A 13 -15.32 -5.84 -11.61
C ASP A 13 -14.91 -5.28 -12.99
N SER A 14 -13.91 -4.41 -13.04
CA SER A 14 -13.45 -3.77 -14.28
C SER A 14 -12.05 -4.23 -14.64
N ASP A 15 -11.87 -4.65 -15.90
CA ASP A 15 -10.55 -4.93 -16.46
C ASP A 15 -9.75 -3.66 -16.78
N GLU A 16 -10.36 -2.47 -16.66
CA GLU A 16 -9.71 -1.21 -16.95
C GLU A 16 -8.65 -0.88 -15.90
N LEU A 17 -7.40 -0.65 -16.33
CA LEU A 17 -6.34 -0.17 -15.46
C LEU A 17 -6.46 1.34 -15.23
N ILE A 18 -6.12 1.80 -14.03
CA ILE A 18 -6.15 3.23 -13.70
C ILE A 18 -5.21 4.05 -14.60
N ILE A 19 -4.05 3.47 -14.97
CA ILE A 19 -3.10 4.11 -15.89
C ILE A 19 -3.67 4.27 -17.31
N GLU A 20 -4.45 3.31 -17.81
CA GLU A 20 -5.07 3.41 -19.13
C GLU A 20 -6.15 4.49 -19.14
N ARG A 21 -6.95 4.57 -18.07
CA ARG A 21 -7.90 5.67 -17.87
C ARG A 21 -7.19 7.02 -17.87
N TYR A 22 -6.05 7.12 -17.17
CA TYR A 22 -5.23 8.32 -17.11
C TYR A 22 -4.72 8.75 -18.49
N ILE A 23 -4.24 7.79 -19.27
CA ILE A 23 -3.76 7.99 -20.64
C ILE A 23 -4.90 8.45 -21.55
N ALA A 24 -6.08 7.84 -21.43
CA ALA A 24 -7.25 8.13 -22.23
C ALA A 24 -7.75 9.58 -22.01
N TYR A 25 -8.00 9.99 -20.76
CA TYR A 25 -8.52 11.34 -20.52
C TYR A 25 -7.48 12.44 -20.77
N SER A 26 -6.18 12.12 -20.63
CA SER A 26 -5.09 13.08 -20.85
C SER A 26 -4.75 13.28 -22.34
N GLY A 27 -5.38 12.53 -23.25
CA GLY A 27 -5.10 12.58 -24.69
C GLY A 27 -3.65 12.21 -25.02
N LEU A 28 -3.04 11.30 -24.24
CA LEU A 28 -1.62 10.96 -24.41
C LEU A 28 -1.39 10.02 -25.59
N ARG A 29 -2.37 9.18 -25.95
CA ARG A 29 -2.29 8.31 -27.14
C ARG A 29 -2.12 9.13 -28.43
N ASP A 30 -2.82 10.26 -28.54
CA ASP A 30 -2.70 11.16 -29.70
C ASP A 30 -1.30 11.78 -29.81
N LYS A 31 -0.67 12.08 -28.67
CA LYS A 31 0.70 12.61 -28.62
C LYS A 31 1.76 11.55 -28.88
N TRP A 32 1.41 10.28 -28.77
CA TRP A 32 2.30 9.14 -29.01
C TRP A 32 2.19 8.59 -30.43
N MET A 33 1.37 9.20 -31.29
CA MET A 33 1.17 8.75 -32.68
C MET A 33 2.48 8.61 -33.46
N ASP A 34 3.44 9.51 -33.23
CA ASP A 34 4.74 9.51 -33.91
C ASP A 34 5.76 8.55 -33.29
N GLN A 35 5.41 7.85 -32.21
CA GLN A 35 6.29 6.97 -31.43
C GLN A 35 5.72 5.54 -31.37
N PRO A 36 6.06 4.66 -32.33
CA PRO A 36 5.50 3.31 -32.40
C PRO A 36 5.81 2.46 -31.15
N GLU A 37 6.95 2.71 -30.50
CA GLU A 37 7.36 2.06 -29.26
C GLU A 37 6.42 2.36 -28.08
N LEU A 38 5.78 3.54 -28.05
CA LEU A 38 4.82 3.94 -27.01
C LEU A 38 3.41 3.45 -27.29
N LEU A 39 3.03 3.35 -28.56
CA LEU A 39 1.72 2.85 -28.98
C LEU A 39 1.57 1.34 -28.71
N ALA A 40 2.63 0.58 -28.94
CA ALA A 40 2.67 -0.87 -28.71
C ALA A 40 2.77 -1.25 -27.22
N LEU A 41 2.85 -0.28 -26.31
CA LEU A 41 3.05 -0.53 -24.90
C LEU A 41 1.76 -1.03 -24.23
N ASP A 42 1.83 -2.26 -23.71
CA ASP A 42 0.79 -2.86 -22.88
C ASP A 42 1.21 -2.83 -21.39
N PHE A 43 0.45 -2.10 -20.59
CA PHE A 43 0.68 -2.01 -19.14
C PHE A 43 0.15 -3.21 -18.35
N ARG A 44 -0.66 -4.08 -18.98
CA ARG A 44 -1.16 -5.35 -18.41
C ARG A 44 -0.15 -6.48 -18.54
N ALA A 45 0.74 -6.41 -19.53
CA ALA A 45 1.74 -7.44 -19.78
C ALA A 45 2.65 -7.65 -18.56
N ASP A 46 2.94 -8.93 -18.28
CA ASP A 46 3.84 -9.32 -17.20
C ASP A 46 5.25 -8.75 -17.49
N PRO A 47 5.84 -7.95 -16.57
CA PRO A 47 7.20 -7.43 -16.72
C PRO A 47 8.24 -8.47 -17.13
N SER A 48 8.10 -9.73 -16.71
CA SER A 48 9.04 -10.82 -17.00
C SER A 48 9.03 -11.28 -18.47
N THR A 49 7.97 -10.97 -19.21
CA THR A 49 7.78 -11.37 -20.61
C THR A 49 8.21 -10.28 -21.61
N LEU A 50 8.49 -9.07 -21.12
CA LEU A 50 8.80 -7.91 -21.95
C LEU A 50 10.28 -7.85 -22.31
N ALA A 51 10.58 -7.38 -23.52
CA ALA A 51 11.95 -7.05 -23.90
C ALA A 51 12.51 -5.95 -22.97
N HIS A 52 13.81 -6.01 -22.68
CA HIS A 52 14.46 -5.10 -21.72
C HIS A 52 14.29 -3.61 -22.08
N GLN A 53 14.25 -3.29 -23.39
CA GLN A 53 14.01 -1.92 -23.86
C GLN A 53 12.58 -1.47 -23.57
N THR A 54 11.58 -2.30 -23.87
CA THR A 54 10.16 -2.04 -23.60
C THR A 54 9.89 -1.90 -22.10
N LEU A 55 10.50 -2.75 -21.26
CA LEU A 55 10.38 -2.66 -19.81
C LEU A 55 10.89 -1.32 -19.27
N ARG A 56 12.06 -0.87 -19.74
CA ARG A 56 12.63 0.41 -19.32
C ARG A 56 11.77 1.61 -19.72
N ILE A 57 11.20 1.58 -20.92
CA ILE A 57 10.28 2.62 -21.41
C ILE A 57 9.01 2.65 -20.54
N ARG A 58 8.43 1.47 -20.28
CA ARG A 58 7.27 1.30 -19.40
C ARG A 58 7.50 1.91 -18.02
N ASP A 59 8.60 1.53 -17.37
CA ASP A 59 8.91 1.99 -16.02
C ASP A 59 9.19 3.49 -15.98
N SER A 60 9.83 4.03 -17.02
CA SER A 60 10.05 5.46 -17.15
C SER A 60 8.74 6.25 -17.23
N ILE A 61 7.77 5.77 -18.01
CA ILE A 61 6.45 6.40 -18.14
C ILE A 61 5.67 6.31 -16.84
N ILE A 62 5.63 5.14 -16.20
CA ILE A 62 4.95 4.95 -14.92
C ILE A 62 5.55 5.89 -13.86
N THR A 63 6.88 5.99 -13.81
CA THR A 63 7.58 6.89 -12.88
C THR A 63 7.24 8.35 -13.17
N ALA A 64 7.27 8.77 -14.44
CA ALA A 64 6.92 10.12 -14.84
C ALA A 64 5.46 10.48 -14.48
N PHE A 65 4.52 9.56 -14.68
CA PHE A 65 3.12 9.74 -14.28
C PHE A 65 2.97 9.79 -12.76
N ALA A 66 3.64 8.90 -12.02
CA ALA A 66 3.60 8.91 -10.57
C ALA A 66 4.12 10.25 -9.99
N THR A 67 5.23 10.78 -10.52
CA THR A 67 5.76 12.10 -10.13
C THR A 67 4.77 13.21 -10.44
N ARG A 68 4.21 13.24 -11.65
CA ARG A 68 3.23 14.25 -12.05
C ARG A 68 1.97 14.22 -11.18
N ILE A 69 1.49 13.02 -10.83
CA ILE A 69 0.33 12.86 -9.96
C ILE A 69 0.64 13.36 -8.56
N ASN A 70 1.80 13.02 -8.01
CA ASN A 70 2.22 13.45 -6.69
C ASN A 70 2.32 14.98 -6.57
N GLU A 71 2.76 15.65 -7.63
CA GLU A 71 2.95 17.11 -7.62
C GLU A 71 1.66 17.90 -7.89
N LYS A 72 0.77 17.41 -8.75
CA LYS A 72 -0.34 18.22 -9.30
C LYS A 72 -1.73 17.69 -9.01
N VAL A 73 -1.87 16.40 -8.72
CA VAL A 73 -3.17 15.71 -8.68
C VAL A 73 -3.51 15.26 -7.27
N LEU A 74 -2.53 14.76 -6.53
CA LEU A 74 -2.68 14.26 -5.17
C LEU A 74 -2.34 15.36 -4.15
N THR A 75 -3.20 15.54 -3.17
CA THR A 75 -2.93 16.39 -2.00
C THR A 75 -3.20 15.57 -0.75
N VAL A 76 -2.21 15.50 0.14
CA VAL A 76 -2.32 14.79 1.43
C VAL A 76 -2.04 15.80 2.53
N GLU A 77 -3.03 16.02 3.39
CA GLU A 77 -2.95 17.01 4.46
C GLU A 77 -3.53 16.44 5.76
N LYS A 78 -3.08 16.99 6.88
CA LYS A 78 -3.63 16.72 8.20
C LYS A 78 -4.48 17.95 8.60
N PRO A 79 -5.83 17.87 8.53
CA PRO A 79 -6.68 19.05 8.74
C PRO A 79 -6.54 19.69 10.12
N ASP A 80 -6.25 18.87 11.15
CA ASP A 80 -5.98 19.33 12.51
C ASP A 80 -4.79 18.55 13.07
N GLU A 81 -3.75 19.24 13.52
CA GLU A 81 -2.55 18.62 14.10
C GLU A 81 -2.85 17.77 15.34
N LYS A 82 -3.94 18.07 16.07
CA LYS A 82 -4.36 17.36 17.28
C LYS A 82 -5.19 16.12 16.96
N LEU A 83 -5.91 16.10 15.85
CA LEU A 83 -6.72 14.94 15.43
C LEU A 83 -5.88 13.98 14.60
N SER A 84 -6.06 12.67 14.76
CA SER A 84 -5.40 11.66 13.93
C SER A 84 -6.09 11.45 12.57
N ILE A 85 -6.64 12.51 11.99
CA ILE A 85 -7.36 12.48 10.71
C ILE A 85 -6.41 12.91 9.60
N ILE A 86 -6.32 12.09 8.55
CA ILE A 86 -5.56 12.40 7.33
C ILE A 86 -6.56 12.58 6.20
N LYS A 87 -6.50 13.72 5.52
CA LYS A 87 -7.32 14.01 4.34
C LYS A 87 -6.49 13.74 3.08
N VAL A 88 -7.04 12.90 2.21
CA VAL A 88 -6.44 12.55 0.92
C VAL A 88 -7.37 13.04 -0.19
N GLU A 89 -6.92 14.02 -0.95
CA GLU A 89 -7.69 14.65 -2.01
C GLU A 89 -7.03 14.39 -3.38
N VAL A 90 -7.85 14.04 -4.38
CA VAL A 90 -7.39 13.77 -5.74
C VAL A 90 -8.18 14.67 -6.69
N LYS A 91 -7.49 15.59 -7.37
CA LYS A 91 -8.09 16.54 -8.31
C LYS A 91 -7.82 16.11 -9.75
N SER A 92 -8.86 15.70 -10.47
CA SER A 92 -8.76 15.32 -11.89
C SER A 92 -9.96 15.84 -12.70
N PRO A 93 -9.80 16.14 -13.99
CA PRO A 93 -10.91 16.40 -14.91
C PRO A 93 -11.85 15.21 -15.09
N ASP A 94 -11.33 13.98 -14.98
CA ASP A 94 -12.12 12.75 -15.08
C ASP A 94 -12.53 12.25 -13.69
N GLU A 95 -13.84 12.18 -13.49
CA GLU A 95 -14.46 11.84 -12.21
C GLU A 95 -14.18 10.38 -11.79
N VAL A 96 -14.22 9.47 -12.76
CA VAL A 96 -14.03 8.04 -12.53
C VAL A 96 -12.59 7.75 -12.12
N PHE A 97 -11.62 8.37 -12.81
CA PHE A 97 -10.21 8.33 -12.40
C PHE A 97 -10.01 8.90 -11.00
N ALA A 98 -10.57 10.08 -10.70
CA ALA A 98 -10.37 10.73 -9.40
C ALA A 98 -10.81 9.84 -8.24
N LYS A 99 -12.02 9.29 -8.31
CA LYS A 99 -12.55 8.37 -7.30
C LYS A 99 -11.74 7.07 -7.25
N GLY A 100 -11.59 6.40 -8.39
CA GLY A 100 -10.97 5.08 -8.46
C GLY A 100 -9.50 5.10 -8.03
N PHE A 101 -8.76 6.15 -8.39
CA PHE A 101 -7.38 6.32 -7.94
C PHE A 101 -7.29 6.60 -6.43
N ASN A 102 -8.17 7.45 -5.89
CA ASN A 102 -8.18 7.76 -4.46
C ASN A 102 -8.45 6.51 -3.61
N GLU A 103 -9.52 5.78 -3.91
CA GLU A 103 -9.91 4.59 -3.15
C GLU A 103 -8.83 3.50 -3.20
N ASN A 104 -8.27 3.24 -4.38
CA ASN A 104 -7.21 2.24 -4.53
C ASN A 104 -5.91 2.67 -3.84
N LEU A 105 -5.57 3.96 -3.88
CA LEU A 105 -4.40 4.49 -3.17
C LEU A 105 -4.54 4.33 -1.67
N VAL A 106 -5.66 4.78 -1.10
CA VAL A 106 -5.93 4.70 0.35
C VAL A 106 -5.94 3.23 0.79
N ARG A 107 -6.61 2.35 0.05
CA ARG A 107 -6.63 0.91 0.35
C ARG A 107 -5.22 0.31 0.40
N ARG A 108 -4.42 0.52 -0.65
CA ARG A 108 -3.06 -0.04 -0.72
C ARG A 108 -2.13 0.52 0.34
N VAL A 109 -2.23 1.81 0.64
CA VAL A 109 -1.42 2.44 1.71
C VAL A 109 -1.82 1.86 3.07
N ASN A 110 -3.11 1.67 3.32
CA ASN A 110 -3.61 1.07 4.57
C ASN A 110 -3.12 -0.38 4.70
N GLU A 111 -3.27 -1.20 3.66
CA GLU A 111 -2.78 -2.59 3.64
C GLU A 111 -1.26 -2.66 3.88
N PHE A 112 -0.49 -1.81 3.17
CA PHE A 112 0.95 -1.74 3.35
C PHE A 112 1.34 -1.32 4.76
N TYR A 113 0.63 -0.36 5.35
CA TYR A 113 0.90 0.10 6.70
C TYR A 113 0.62 -1.00 7.73
N ILE A 114 -0.53 -1.66 7.63
CA ILE A 114 -0.90 -2.81 8.48
C ILE A 114 0.18 -3.88 8.34
N GLN A 115 0.47 -4.32 7.11
CA GLN A 115 1.46 -5.36 6.84
C GLN A 115 2.83 -4.99 7.42
N THR A 116 3.29 -3.76 7.22
CA THR A 116 4.62 -3.32 7.70
C THR A 116 4.69 -3.28 9.22
N LYS A 117 3.61 -2.83 9.89
CA LYS A 117 3.53 -2.80 11.34
C LYS A 117 3.45 -4.20 11.94
N THR A 118 2.66 -5.08 11.36
CA THR A 118 2.42 -6.42 11.91
C THR A 118 3.44 -7.46 11.50
N LYS A 119 4.24 -7.23 10.44
CA LYS A 119 5.15 -8.23 9.86
C LYS A 119 6.05 -8.90 10.88
N LYS A 120 6.74 -8.12 11.71
CA LYS A 120 7.67 -8.65 12.71
C LYS A 120 6.97 -9.52 13.76
N LEU A 121 5.76 -9.12 14.17
CA LEU A 121 4.96 -9.89 15.12
C LEU A 121 4.45 -11.19 14.50
N GLN A 122 4.00 -11.15 13.25
CA GLN A 122 3.57 -12.35 12.51
C GLN A 122 4.72 -13.34 12.35
N GLU A 123 5.92 -12.88 11.99
CA GLU A 123 7.13 -13.72 11.93
C GLU A 123 7.47 -14.33 13.29
N ASN A 124 7.36 -13.55 14.38
CA ASN A 124 7.60 -14.05 15.73
C ASN A 124 6.58 -15.11 16.16
N ILE A 125 5.29 -14.91 15.85
CA ILE A 125 4.24 -15.90 16.10
C ILE A 125 4.57 -17.20 15.37
N ALA A 126 4.91 -17.15 14.08
CA ALA A 126 5.26 -18.34 13.31
C ALA A 126 6.46 -19.10 13.91
N ILE A 127 7.48 -18.38 14.39
CA ILE A 127 8.64 -18.99 15.07
C ILE A 127 8.22 -19.65 16.40
N LEU A 128 7.40 -18.97 17.21
CA LEU A 128 6.92 -19.51 18.47
C LEU A 128 6.04 -20.74 18.25
N GLU A 129 5.16 -20.73 17.25
CA GLU A 129 4.34 -21.88 16.87
C GLU A 129 5.19 -23.08 16.45
N ALA A 130 6.21 -22.86 15.61
CA ALA A 130 7.14 -23.91 15.21
C ALA A 130 7.94 -24.49 16.39
N LYS A 131 8.36 -23.65 17.34
CA LYS A 131 9.03 -24.09 18.57
C LYS A 131 8.10 -24.86 19.49
N VAL A 132 6.86 -24.40 19.67
CA VAL A 132 5.81 -25.09 20.45
C VAL A 132 5.58 -26.49 19.89
N ASP A 133 5.43 -26.63 18.57
CA ASP A 133 5.26 -27.94 17.92
C ASP A 133 6.48 -28.85 18.12
N SER A 134 7.70 -28.30 17.97
CA SER A 134 8.94 -29.05 18.16
C SER A 134 9.11 -29.56 19.60
N VAL A 135 8.88 -28.70 20.59
CA VAL A 135 8.97 -29.07 22.01
C VAL A 135 7.87 -30.05 22.40
N ARG A 136 6.65 -29.88 21.86
CA ARG A 136 5.56 -30.83 22.06
C ARG A 136 5.93 -32.22 21.54
N LYS A 137 6.44 -32.32 20.32
CA LYS A 137 6.91 -33.60 19.75
C LYS A 137 8.03 -34.24 20.56
N ALA A 138 9.00 -33.44 21.04
CA ALA A 138 10.06 -33.93 21.90
C ALA A 138 9.54 -34.45 23.25
N MET A 139 8.57 -33.75 23.85
CA MET A 139 7.89 -34.18 25.08
C MET A 139 7.14 -35.49 24.86
N GLU A 140 6.35 -35.60 23.80
CA GLU A 140 5.61 -36.82 23.44
C GLU A 140 6.59 -37.99 23.21
N GLY A 141 7.67 -37.76 22.47
CA GLY A 141 8.73 -38.74 22.24
C GLY A 141 9.38 -39.24 23.54
N ALA A 142 9.63 -38.35 24.50
CA ALA A 142 10.16 -38.71 25.80
C ALA A 142 9.16 -39.55 26.62
N ILE A 143 7.87 -39.19 26.61
CA ILE A 143 6.80 -39.98 27.27
C ILE A 143 6.74 -41.40 26.68
N TYR A 144 6.73 -41.52 25.35
CA TYR A 144 6.74 -42.83 24.70
C TYR A 144 8.02 -43.62 24.97
N SER A 145 9.17 -42.95 25.12
CA SER A 145 10.44 -43.60 25.45
C SER A 145 10.42 -44.18 26.87
N ALA A 146 9.84 -43.46 27.84
CA ALA A 146 9.64 -43.97 29.19
C ALA A 146 8.71 -45.20 29.21
N ALA A 147 7.59 -45.15 28.46
CA ALA A 147 6.68 -46.28 28.32
C ALA A 147 7.37 -47.49 27.67
N ARG A 148 8.14 -47.27 26.58
CA ARG A 148 8.90 -48.34 25.92
C ARG A 148 9.95 -48.97 26.82
N ALA A 149 10.64 -48.19 27.65
CA ALA A 149 11.62 -48.72 28.60
C ALA A 149 10.95 -49.63 29.66
N SER A 150 9.74 -49.28 30.09
CA SER A 150 8.92 -50.11 30.98
C SER A 150 8.46 -51.40 30.29
N ASP A 151 7.89 -51.30 29.09
CA ASP A 151 7.37 -52.44 28.32
C ASP A 151 8.46 -53.41 27.88
N ALA A 152 9.67 -52.92 27.58
CA ALA A 152 10.81 -53.75 27.20
C ALA A 152 11.36 -54.59 28.36
N THR A 153 10.89 -54.38 29.60
CA THR A 153 11.39 -55.06 30.80
C THR A 153 10.29 -55.62 31.72
N PRO A 154 9.39 -56.49 31.22
CA PRO A 154 8.21 -56.96 31.95
C PRO A 154 8.55 -57.90 33.13
N ASN A 155 9.72 -58.56 33.13
CA ASN A 155 10.19 -59.46 34.19
C ASN A 155 11.64 -59.13 34.61
N LEU A 156 11.86 -57.89 35.07
CA LEU A 156 13.21 -57.40 35.38
C LEU A 156 13.81 -58.12 36.61
N ASN A 157 15.07 -58.58 36.47
CA ASN A 157 15.84 -59.13 37.59
C ASN A 157 16.05 -58.06 38.69
N PRO A 158 15.72 -58.33 39.96
CA PRO A 158 15.86 -57.38 41.07
C PRO A 158 17.27 -56.82 41.28
N THR A 159 18.31 -57.53 40.84
CA THR A 159 19.72 -57.10 40.93
C THR A 159 20.17 -56.19 39.79
N ARG A 160 19.35 -56.01 38.73
CA ARG A 160 19.68 -55.23 37.52
C ARG A 160 18.65 -54.12 37.25
N GLN A 161 18.15 -53.48 38.29
CA GLN A 161 17.11 -52.45 38.20
C GLN A 161 17.49 -51.23 37.36
N VAL A 162 18.78 -50.89 37.31
CA VAL A 162 19.32 -49.76 36.54
C VAL A 162 18.92 -49.83 35.05
N LYS A 163 18.76 -51.03 34.49
CA LYS A 163 18.37 -51.22 33.07
C LYS A 163 16.97 -50.72 32.73
N ARG A 164 16.07 -50.62 33.72
CA ARG A 164 14.73 -50.04 33.57
C ARG A 164 14.68 -48.63 34.14
N ILE A 165 15.16 -48.47 35.38
CA ILE A 165 15.00 -47.23 36.15
C ILE A 165 15.76 -46.08 35.51
N GLY A 166 17.00 -46.29 35.06
CA GLY A 166 17.82 -45.24 34.43
C GLY A 166 17.14 -44.61 33.21
N PRO A 167 16.85 -45.40 32.15
CA PRO A 167 16.20 -44.88 30.95
C PRO A 167 14.80 -44.30 31.21
N THR A 168 14.03 -44.90 32.14
CA THR A 168 12.70 -44.41 32.48
C THR A 168 12.77 -43.05 33.19
N GLN A 169 13.68 -42.89 34.16
CA GLN A 169 13.85 -41.62 34.87
C GLN A 169 14.42 -40.52 33.98
N GLU A 170 15.37 -40.84 33.09
CA GLU A 170 15.91 -39.89 32.12
C GLU A 170 14.84 -39.38 31.14
N ALA A 171 14.01 -40.29 30.63
CA ALA A 171 12.89 -39.94 29.76
C ALA A 171 11.80 -39.15 30.50
N GLN A 172 11.50 -39.48 31.76
CA GLN A 172 10.58 -38.72 32.61
C GLN A 172 11.09 -37.30 32.89
N PHE A 173 12.36 -37.16 33.25
CA PHE A 173 13.00 -35.86 33.44
C PHE A 173 12.95 -35.01 32.17
N SER A 174 13.24 -35.62 31.02
CA SER A 174 13.15 -34.95 29.72
C SER A 174 11.73 -34.51 29.39
N ALA A 175 10.72 -35.34 29.69
CA ALA A 175 9.31 -35.00 29.51
C ALA A 175 8.89 -33.84 30.43
N GLU A 176 9.33 -33.83 31.69
CA GLU A 176 9.02 -32.77 32.65
C GLU A 176 9.70 -31.44 32.28
N ALA A 177 10.98 -31.48 31.88
CA ALA A 177 11.70 -30.32 31.38
C ALA A 177 11.00 -29.73 30.13
N ASN A 178 10.64 -30.56 29.15
CA ASN A 178 9.92 -30.12 27.96
C ASN A 178 8.51 -29.59 28.28
N LYS A 179 7.82 -30.15 29.28
CA LYS A 179 6.53 -29.65 29.74
C LYS A 179 6.64 -28.23 30.32
N ALA A 180 7.66 -27.97 31.14
CA ALA A 180 7.91 -26.64 31.68
C ALA A 180 8.22 -25.62 30.58
N ILE A 181 9.08 -25.98 29.62
CA ILE A 181 9.40 -25.15 28.46
C ILE A 181 8.16 -24.88 27.60
N LEU A 182 7.35 -25.91 27.33
CA LEU A 182 6.12 -25.79 26.56
C LEU A 182 5.13 -24.81 27.19
N GLY A 183 4.97 -24.85 28.52
CA GLY A 183 4.15 -23.91 29.26
C GLY A 183 4.59 -22.46 29.04
N GLN A 184 5.89 -22.19 29.18
CA GLN A 184 6.44 -20.85 28.95
C GLN A 184 6.29 -20.38 27.49
N LEU A 185 6.50 -21.29 26.52
CA LEU A 185 6.34 -20.97 25.10
C LEU A 185 4.89 -20.67 24.73
N LEU A 186 3.93 -21.42 25.28
CA LEU A 186 2.51 -21.15 25.09
C LEU A 186 2.10 -19.80 25.69
N GLN A 187 2.57 -19.49 26.89
CA GLN A 187 2.33 -18.18 27.50
C GLN A 187 2.89 -17.05 26.62
N ASN A 188 4.13 -17.18 26.14
CA ASN A 188 4.75 -16.19 25.27
C ASN A 188 4.03 -16.07 23.92
N LEU A 189 3.52 -17.18 23.36
CA LEU A 189 2.72 -17.19 22.14
C LEU A 189 1.44 -16.38 22.32
N GLU A 190 0.68 -16.62 23.40
CA GLU A 190 -0.56 -15.91 23.68
C GLU A 190 -0.32 -14.43 23.97
N VAL A 191 0.73 -14.09 24.73
CA VAL A 191 1.12 -12.69 24.92
C VAL A 191 1.44 -12.02 23.58
N THR A 192 2.19 -12.70 22.70
CA THR A 192 2.54 -12.14 21.38
C THR A 192 1.32 -11.96 20.48
N LYS A 193 0.35 -12.89 20.51
CA LYS A 193 -0.93 -12.72 19.80
C LYS A 193 -1.73 -11.53 20.34
N MET A 194 -1.76 -11.35 21.66
CA MET A 194 -2.41 -10.19 22.27
C MET A 194 -1.70 -8.88 21.88
N THR A 195 -0.37 -8.87 21.82
CA THR A 195 0.41 -7.72 21.32
C THR A 195 0.10 -7.42 19.86
N LEU A 196 -0.07 -8.45 19.01
CA LEU A 196 -0.48 -8.25 17.61
C LEU A 196 -1.83 -7.55 17.50
N LEU A 197 -2.81 -7.93 18.33
CA LEU A 197 -4.12 -7.28 18.36
C LEU A 197 -4.05 -5.82 18.84
N GLN A 198 -3.10 -5.51 19.73
CA GLN A 198 -2.88 -4.15 20.22
C GLN A 198 -2.12 -3.27 19.21
N GLU A 199 -1.13 -3.82 18.52
CA GLU A 199 -0.32 -3.09 17.54
C GLU A 199 -1.01 -2.94 16.18
N GLN A 200 -2.00 -3.78 15.86
CA GLN A 200 -2.76 -3.64 14.62
C GLN A 200 -3.51 -2.30 14.64
N PRO A 201 -3.14 -1.34 13.76
CA PRO A 201 -3.70 -0.01 13.80
C PRO A 201 -5.17 -0.05 13.40
N LEU A 202 -6.05 0.54 14.21
CA LEU A 202 -7.43 0.76 13.84
C LEU A 202 -7.51 1.93 12.87
N ILE A 203 -7.61 1.63 11.57
CA ILE A 203 -7.80 2.62 10.51
C ILE A 203 -9.29 2.63 10.15
N GLN A 204 -9.96 3.74 10.40
CA GLN A 204 -11.37 3.92 10.05
C GLN A 204 -11.50 4.91 8.90
N LEU A 205 -12.27 4.53 7.88
CA LEU A 205 -12.71 5.45 6.84
C LEU A 205 -13.80 6.34 7.44
N VAL A 206 -13.50 7.64 7.57
CA VAL A 206 -14.45 8.63 8.08
C VAL A 206 -15.37 9.12 6.96
N ASP A 207 -14.80 9.36 5.79
CA ASP A 207 -15.52 9.82 4.61
C ASP A 207 -14.97 9.13 3.35
N GLN A 208 -15.83 8.95 2.36
CA GLN A 208 -15.51 8.28 1.10
C GLN A 208 -16.09 9.06 -0.08
N PRO A 209 -15.38 9.12 -1.22
CA PRO A 209 -15.87 9.81 -2.41
C PRO A 209 -17.13 9.12 -2.97
N VAL A 210 -18.25 9.84 -3.00
CA VAL A 210 -19.52 9.40 -3.61
C VAL A 210 -19.80 10.18 -4.89
N TYR A 211 -20.35 9.50 -5.90
CA TYR A 211 -20.76 10.14 -7.14
C TYR A 211 -22.08 10.89 -6.94
N PRO A 212 -22.31 12.04 -7.63
CA PRO A 212 -21.35 12.79 -8.43
C PRO A 212 -20.33 13.58 -7.58
N LEU A 213 -19.07 13.66 -8.01
CA LEU A 213 -18.02 14.41 -7.33
C LEU A 213 -18.22 15.92 -7.47
N GLN A 214 -17.72 16.65 -6.46
CA GLN A 214 -17.77 18.11 -6.46
C GLN A 214 -16.86 18.68 -7.55
N ILE A 215 -17.43 19.54 -8.41
CA ILE A 215 -16.68 20.19 -9.49
C ILE A 215 -16.13 21.52 -8.96
N ASP A 216 -14.81 21.61 -8.86
CA ASP A 216 -14.10 22.83 -8.47
C ASP A 216 -14.07 23.81 -9.66
N LYS A 217 -15.11 24.64 -9.81
CA LYS A 217 -15.18 25.69 -10.84
C LYS A 217 -14.69 27.01 -10.27
N ILE A 218 -13.98 27.80 -11.08
CA ILE A 218 -13.68 29.19 -10.74
C ILE A 218 -15.01 29.90 -10.48
N GLY A 219 -15.22 30.32 -9.24
CA GLY A 219 -16.46 30.99 -8.84
C GLY A 219 -16.69 32.24 -9.70
N LYS A 220 -17.94 32.45 -10.15
CA LYS A 220 -18.33 33.55 -11.05
C LYS A 220 -17.79 34.91 -10.59
N GLY A 221 -17.71 35.15 -9.27
CA GLY A 221 -17.14 36.37 -8.69
C GLY A 221 -15.64 36.55 -8.96
N LYS A 222 -14.80 35.52 -8.79
CA LYS A 222 -13.36 35.59 -9.12
C LYS A 222 -13.15 35.84 -10.61
N GLY A 223 -14.00 35.24 -11.45
CA GLY A 223 -14.00 35.48 -12.90
C GLY A 223 -14.28 36.93 -13.28
N ILE A 224 -15.27 37.57 -12.63
CA ILE A 224 -15.61 38.99 -12.89
C ILE A 224 -14.47 39.92 -12.47
N VAL A 225 -13.85 39.69 -11.31
CA VAL A 225 -12.74 40.53 -10.83
C VAL A 225 -11.53 40.45 -11.76
N ILE A 226 -11.14 39.24 -12.16
CA ILE A 226 -10.01 39.03 -13.07
C ILE A 226 -10.33 39.58 -14.46
N GLY A 227 -11.54 39.31 -14.98
CA GLY A 227 -12.00 39.83 -16.27
C GLY A 227 -12.09 41.35 -16.30
N GLY A 228 -12.58 41.97 -15.23
CA GLY A 228 -12.66 43.42 -15.10
C GLY A 228 -11.29 44.09 -15.06
N PHE A 229 -10.33 43.49 -14.33
CA PHE A 229 -8.95 43.96 -14.33
C PHE A 229 -8.30 43.85 -15.71
N PHE A 230 -8.47 42.71 -16.40
CA PHE A 230 -7.93 42.49 -17.73
C PHE A 230 -8.53 43.46 -18.76
N PHE A 231 -9.86 43.65 -18.72
CA PHE A 231 -10.57 44.57 -19.60
C PHE A 231 -10.15 46.02 -19.36
N GLY A 232 -10.06 46.45 -18.09
CA GLY A 232 -9.54 47.77 -17.72
C GLY A 232 -8.12 48.00 -18.25
N PHE A 233 -7.23 47.03 -18.07
CA PHE A 233 -5.86 47.12 -18.59
C PHE A 233 -5.80 47.24 -20.11
N LEU A 234 -6.59 46.42 -20.83
CA LEU A 234 -6.71 46.48 -22.29
C LEU A 234 -7.26 47.83 -22.79
N THR A 235 -8.26 48.40 -22.12
CA THR A 235 -8.82 49.71 -22.50
C THR A 235 -7.79 50.84 -22.35
N VAL A 236 -6.97 50.83 -21.29
CA VAL A 236 -5.90 51.82 -21.10
C VAL A 236 -4.83 51.70 -22.18
N LEU A 237 -4.38 50.48 -22.50
CA LEU A 237 -3.42 50.25 -23.58
C LEU A 237 -3.95 50.70 -24.94
N PHE A 238 -5.22 50.43 -25.23
CA PHE A 238 -5.87 50.86 -26.46
C PHE A 238 -5.91 52.39 -26.59
N LEU A 239 -6.27 53.09 -25.50
CA LEU A 239 -6.28 54.55 -25.48
C LEU A 239 -4.88 55.16 -25.64
N ILE A 240 -3.84 54.55 -25.07
CA ILE A 240 -2.45 54.98 -25.25
C ILE A 240 -2.01 54.79 -26.70
N ALA A 241 -2.31 53.64 -27.31
CA ALA A 241 -1.99 53.36 -28.71
C ALA A 241 -2.71 54.33 -29.65
N MET A 242 -3.98 54.62 -29.40
CA MET A 242 -4.76 55.60 -30.16
C MET A 242 -4.21 57.02 -30.01
N ARG A 243 -3.82 57.42 -28.79
CA ARG A 243 -3.17 58.73 -28.55
C ARG A 243 -1.83 58.83 -29.28
N TRP A 244 -1.03 57.77 -29.26
CA TRP A 244 0.26 57.72 -29.95
C TRP A 244 0.08 57.82 -31.47
N TYR A 245 -0.87 57.07 -32.04
CA TYR A 245 -1.22 57.15 -33.46
C TYR A 245 -1.65 58.56 -33.90
N HIS A 246 -2.52 59.21 -33.13
CA HIS A 246 -2.90 60.60 -33.40
C HIS A 246 -1.72 61.58 -33.26
N SER A 247 -0.82 61.36 -32.30
CA SER A 247 0.36 62.22 -32.11
C SER A 247 1.39 62.08 -33.23
N VAL A 248 1.45 60.95 -33.94
CA VAL A 248 2.35 60.73 -35.08
C VAL A 248 1.75 61.29 -36.38
N MET A 249 0.43 61.28 -36.54
CA MET A 249 -0.21 61.93 -37.70
C MET A 249 -0.27 63.45 -37.59
N ALA A 250 -0.33 64.02 -36.38
CA ALA A 250 -0.31 65.47 -36.18
C ALA A 250 1.06 66.13 -36.40
N THR A 251 2.14 65.36 -36.55
CA THR A 251 3.51 65.85 -36.82
C THR A 251 3.89 65.83 -38.30
N ASN A 252 2.99 65.35 -39.18
CA ASN A 252 3.23 65.23 -40.62
C ASN A 252 2.42 66.25 -41.47
N ASP A 253 1.79 67.25 -40.85
CA ASP A 253 1.29 68.48 -41.48
C ASP A 253 2.14 69.68 -41.03
#